data_AF-A0A7M7PVA2-F1
#
_entry.id   AF-A0A7M7PVA2-F1
#
_cell.length_a   1.000
_cell.length_b   1.000
_cell.length_c   1.000
_cell.angle_alpha   90.00
_cell.angle_beta   90.00
_cell.angle_gamma   90.00
#
_symmetry.space_group_name_H-M   'P 1'
#
loop_
_entity.id
_entity.type
_entity.pdbx_description
1 polymer ?
#
loop_
_entity_poly.entity_id
_entity_poly.type
_entity_poly.pdbx_seq_one_letter_code
_entity_poly.pdbx_strand_id
1 'polypeptide(L)'
;MHKMIQADNSEVTITNDGASILKEMNVMYPPSCKNVFQLVELSRVQDIKASDGTTSVIVIAGTLLEAVKRLLQTDIDPTFICDAFQKASAKTVEYYRTSRSSYIFQFPELVLL
;
A
#
# COMPACT_ATOMS: atom_id res chain seq x y z
N MET A 1 -1.97 -12.37 -11.86
CA MET A 1 -1.45 -12.65 -13.22
C MET A 1 0.04 -12.32 -13.19
N HIS A 2 0.89 -13.22 -13.69
CA HIS A 2 2.32 -12.93 -13.77
C HIS A 2 2.59 -11.81 -14.78
N LYS A 3 3.54 -10.93 -14.45
CA LYS A 3 4.07 -9.89 -15.32
C LYS A 3 5.46 -10.30 -15.79
N MET A 4 5.70 -10.14 -17.08
CA MET A 4 7.03 -10.28 -17.68
C MET A 4 7.63 -8.88 -17.79
N ILE A 5 8.80 -8.69 -17.19
CA ILE A 5 9.57 -7.44 -17.22
C ILE A 5 10.89 -7.75 -17.91
N GLN A 6 11.24 -6.94 -18.90
CA GLN A 6 12.52 -7.02 -19.59
C GLN A 6 13.35 -5.80 -19.19
N ALA A 7 14.52 -6.04 -18.60
CA ALA A 7 15.47 -5.00 -18.25
C ALA A 7 16.34 -4.61 -19.46
N ASP A 8 17.02 -3.46 -19.38
CA ASP A 8 17.84 -2.91 -20.46
C ASP A 8 19.00 -3.84 -20.88
N ASN A 9 19.45 -4.71 -19.96
CA ASN A 9 20.45 -5.75 -20.19
C ASN A 9 19.89 -7.00 -20.90
N SER A 10 18.64 -6.95 -21.38
CA SER A 10 17.89 -8.08 -21.96
C SER A 10 17.57 -9.23 -21.00
N GLU A 11 17.74 -9.04 -19.70
CA GLU A 11 17.29 -9.98 -18.68
C GLU A 11 15.77 -9.95 -18.55
N VAL A 12 15.15 -11.13 -18.51
CA VAL A 12 13.69 -11.28 -18.43
C VAL A 12 13.32 -11.86 -17.08
N THR A 13 12.59 -11.06 -16.30
CA THR A 13 12.07 -11.45 -14.99
C THR A 13 10.57 -11.64 -15.09
N ILE A 14 10.08 -12.82 -14.68
CA ILE A 14 8.65 -13.13 -14.62
C ILE A 14 8.24 -13.19 -13.15
N THR A 15 7.43 -12.23 -12.69
CA THR A 15 6.99 -12.17 -11.29
C THR A 15 5.55 -11.66 -11.17
N ASN A 16 4.89 -12.03 -10.08
CA ASN A 16 3.58 -11.51 -9.68
C ASN A 16 3.67 -10.65 -8.40
N ASP A 17 4.86 -10.53 -7.81
CA ASP A 17 5.06 -9.74 -6.61
C ASP A 17 5.21 -8.26 -6.96
N GLY A 18 4.38 -7.41 -6.35
CA GLY A 18 4.38 -5.97 -6.57
C GLY A 18 5.71 -5.31 -6.19
N ALA A 19 6.39 -5.78 -5.14
CA ALA A 19 7.67 -5.19 -4.71
C ALA A 19 8.77 -5.45 -5.75
N SER A 20 8.88 -6.69 -6.22
CA SER A 20 9.79 -7.09 -7.30
C SER A 20 9.48 -6.36 -8.61
N ILE A 21 8.19 -6.24 -8.97
CA ILE A 21 7.76 -5.51 -10.18
C ILE A 21 8.19 -4.04 -10.12
N LEU A 22 7.98 -3.37 -8.98
CA LEU A 22 8.32 -1.96 -8.80
C LEU A 22 9.83 -1.71 -8.74
N LYS A 23 10.63 -2.70 -8.31
CA LYS A 23 12.09 -2.60 -8.27
C LYS A 23 12.71 -2.72 -9.67
N GLU A 24 12.19 -3.63 -10.48
CA GLU A 24 12.68 -3.89 -11.84
C GLU A 24 12.19 -2.86 -12.87
N MET A 25 11.02 -2.25 -12.64
CA MET A 25 10.61 -1.09 -13.42
C MET A 25 11.51 0.11 -13.06
N ASN A 26 12.44 0.43 -13.95
CA ASN A 26 13.23 1.65 -13.90
C ASN A 26 12.35 2.87 -14.20
N VAL A 27 11.43 3.20 -13.29
CA VAL A 27 10.52 4.33 -13.44
C VAL A 27 11.35 5.60 -13.34
N MET A 28 11.73 6.16 -14.49
CA MET A 28 12.29 7.52 -14.58
C MET A 28 11.27 8.50 -14.00
N TYR A 29 11.56 9.04 -12.81
CA TYR A 29 10.71 10.01 -12.15
C TYR A 29 11.10 11.42 -12.59
N PRO A 30 10.16 12.25 -13.07
CA PRO A 30 10.34 13.70 -13.04
C PRO A 30 10.57 14.14 -11.58
N PRO A 31 11.44 15.13 -11.29
CA PRO A 31 11.70 15.60 -9.93
C PRO A 31 10.45 16.12 -9.18
N SER A 32 9.39 16.47 -9.92
CA SER A 32 8.06 16.84 -9.41
C SER A 32 7.23 15.64 -8.89
N CYS A 33 7.64 14.40 -9.16
CA CYS A 33 6.94 13.16 -8.80
C CYS A 33 7.62 12.43 -7.63
N LYS A 34 8.14 13.18 -6.65
CA LYS A 34 8.74 12.64 -5.40
C LYS A 34 7.81 11.65 -4.67
N ASN A 35 6.50 11.80 -4.88
CA ASN A 35 5.46 10.98 -4.26
C ASN A 35 5.37 9.55 -4.84
N VAL A 36 5.85 9.33 -6.08
CA VAL A 36 5.84 7.99 -6.70
C VAL A 36 6.99 7.13 -6.14
N PHE A 37 8.14 7.74 -5.83
CA PHE A 37 9.23 7.09 -5.09
C PHE A 37 8.78 6.55 -3.73
N GLN A 38 7.87 7.26 -3.05
CA GLN A 38 7.33 6.84 -1.76
C GLN A 38 6.46 5.57 -1.87
N LEU A 39 5.81 5.31 -3.01
CA LEU A 39 5.02 4.10 -3.22
C LEU A 39 5.89 2.84 -3.33
N VAL A 40 7.05 2.95 -4.00
CA VAL A 40 8.03 1.85 -4.09
C VAL A 40 8.58 1.53 -2.69
N GLU A 41 8.93 2.56 -1.93
CA GLU A 41 9.42 2.38 -0.57
C GLU A 41 8.35 1.80 0.37
N LEU A 42 7.09 2.19 0.23
CA LEU A 42 5.97 1.59 0.98
C LEU A 42 5.84 0.09 0.70
N SER A 43 5.91 -0.32 -0.56
CA SER A 43 5.87 -1.75 -0.92
C SER A 43 7.04 -2.52 -0.32
N ARG A 44 8.24 -1.94 -0.33
CA ARG A 44 9.44 -2.53 0.26
C ARG A 44 9.33 -2.68 1.78
N VAL A 45 8.81 -1.67 2.47
CA VAL A 45 8.59 -1.73 3.92
C VAL A 45 7.55 -2.79 4.28
N GLN A 46 6.50 -2.93 3.47
CA GLN A 46 5.49 -3.99 3.67
C GLN A 46 6.09 -5.38 3.48
N ASP A 47 6.90 -5.56 2.43
CA ASP A 47 7.61 -6.81 2.17
C ASP A 47 8.51 -7.22 3.35
N ILE A 48 9.29 -6.27 3.89
CA ILE A 48 10.17 -6.53 5.04
C ILE A 48 9.40 -6.85 6.33
N LYS A 49 8.24 -6.20 6.56
CA LYS A 49 7.51 -6.34 7.83
C LYS A 49 6.54 -7.51 7.87
N ALA A 50 5.90 -7.81 6.73
CA ALA A 50 4.82 -8.77 6.66
C ALA A 50 5.02 -9.84 5.59
N SER A 51 5.94 -9.63 4.64
CA SER A 51 6.19 -10.53 3.49
C SER A 51 4.95 -10.85 2.64
N ASP A 52 3.86 -10.12 2.84
CA ASP A 52 2.59 -10.27 2.12
C ASP A 52 1.86 -8.91 2.04
N GLY A 53 0.96 -8.79 1.06
CA GLY A 53 0.15 -7.61 0.84
C GLY A 53 0.90 -6.46 0.16
N THR A 54 2.08 -6.71 -0.42
CA THR A 54 2.88 -5.71 -1.16
C THR A 54 2.04 -5.02 -2.24
N THR A 55 1.33 -5.80 -3.05
CA THR A 55 0.39 -5.32 -4.08
C THR A 55 -0.79 -4.55 -3.49
N SER A 56 -1.40 -5.07 -2.42
CA SER A 56 -2.59 -4.48 -1.80
C SER A 56 -2.30 -3.09 -1.22
N VAL A 57 -1.13 -2.90 -0.60
CA VAL A 57 -0.72 -1.61 -0.04
C VAL A 57 -0.60 -0.55 -1.15
N ILE A 58 -0.03 -0.89 -2.30
CA ILE A 58 0.11 0.03 -3.44
C ILE A 58 -1.27 0.44 -3.98
N VAL A 59 -2.17 -0.53 -4.16
CA VAL A 59 -3.52 -0.27 -4.68
C VAL A 59 -4.29 0.64 -3.73
N ILE A 60 -4.24 0.36 -2.42
CA ILE A 60 -4.88 1.19 -1.39
C ILE A 60 -4.32 2.62 -1.45
N ALA A 61 -2.99 2.79 -1.46
CA ALA A 61 -2.37 4.11 -1.54
C ALA A 61 -2.82 4.89 -2.80
N GLY A 62 -2.90 4.23 -3.96
CA GLY A 62 -3.39 4.85 -5.20
C GLY A 62 -4.84 5.33 -5.08
N THR A 63 -5.73 4.49 -4.57
CA THR A 63 -7.15 4.86 -4.38
C THR A 63 -7.35 5.98 -3.37
N LEU A 64 -6.55 6.02 -2.30
CA LEU A 64 -6.57 7.10 -1.31
C LEU A 64 -6.12 8.42 -1.92
N LEU A 65 -5.05 8.43 -2.73
CA LEU A 65 -4.59 9.62 -3.43
C LEU A 65 -5.64 10.15 -4.43
N GLU A 66 -6.36 9.25 -5.10
CA GLU A 66 -7.47 9.63 -5.98
C GLU A 66 -8.62 10.27 -5.20
N ALA A 67 -8.94 9.75 -4.01
CA ALA A 67 -9.92 10.36 -3.12
C ALA A 67 -9.47 11.73 -2.62
N VAL A 68 -8.20 11.88 -2.20
CA VAL A 68 -7.61 13.16 -1.80
C VAL A 68 -7.70 14.18 -2.93
N LYS A 69 -7.40 13.78 -4.17
CA LYS A 69 -7.51 14.67 -5.33
C LYS A 69 -8.92 15.25 -5.48
N ARG A 70 -9.97 14.44 -5.26
CA ARG A 70 -11.37 14.92 -5.27
C ARG A 70 -11.66 15.90 -4.13
N LEU A 71 -11.14 15.64 -2.93
CA LEU A 71 -11.32 16.51 -1.76
C LEU A 71 -10.61 17.86 -1.92
N LEU A 72 -9.44 17.87 -2.57
CA LEU A 72 -8.72 19.11 -2.89
C LEU A 72 -9.48 19.96 -3.91
N GLN A 73 -10.23 19.34 -4.84
CA GLN A 73 -11.09 20.06 -5.79
C GLN A 73 -12.29 20.73 -5.11
N THR A 74 -12.67 20.28 -3.90
CA THR A 74 -13.73 20.87 -3.09
C THR A 74 -13.25 21.96 -2.13
N ASP A 75 -12.01 22.45 -2.31
CA ASP A 75 -11.40 23.55 -1.54
C ASP A 75 -11.22 23.25 -0.04
N ILE A 76 -11.04 21.96 0.30
CA ILE A 76 -10.74 21.51 1.65
C ILE A 76 -9.25 21.67 1.93
N ASP A 77 -8.90 22.24 3.08
CA ASP A 77 -7.51 22.42 3.50
C ASP A 77 -6.75 21.08 3.58
N PRO A 78 -5.55 20.96 2.97
CA PRO A 78 -4.77 19.73 2.98
C PRO A 78 -4.41 19.22 4.40
N THR A 79 -4.21 20.13 5.36
CA THR A 79 -3.90 19.78 6.75
C THR A 79 -5.07 19.05 7.40
N PHE A 80 -6.29 19.53 7.13
CA PHE A 80 -7.51 18.89 7.61
C PHE A 80 -7.66 17.48 7.04
N ILE A 81 -7.36 17.30 5.75
CA ILE A 81 -7.38 15.99 5.09
C ILE A 81 -6.39 15.04 5.77
N CYS A 82 -5.15 15.48 6.02
CA CYS A 82 -4.13 14.70 6.71
C CYS A 82 -4.58 14.26 8.11
N ASP A 83 -5.11 15.19 8.92
CA ASP A 83 -5.60 14.90 10.26
C ASP A 83 -6.77 13.91 10.25
N ALA A 84 -7.69 14.05 9.28
CA ALA A 84 -8.80 13.13 9.11
C ALA A 84 -8.32 11.72 8.76
N PHE A 85 -7.35 11.57 7.86
CA PHE A 85 -6.77 10.27 7.52
C PHE A 85 -6.04 9.61 8.69
N GLN A 86 -5.31 10.39 9.51
CA GLN A 86 -4.66 9.86 10.71
C GLN A 86 -5.68 9.33 11.73
N LYS A 87 -6.75 10.09 11.99
CA LYS A 87 -7.84 9.67 12.89
C LYS A 87 -8.57 8.44 12.34
N ALA A 88 -8.87 8.41 11.05
CA ALA A 88 -9.53 7.28 10.40
C ALA A 88 -8.66 6.01 10.45
N SER A 89 -7.35 6.13 10.22
CA SER A 89 -6.40 5.02 10.33
C SER A 89 -6.38 4.44 11.75
N ALA A 90 -6.26 5.30 12.77
CA ALA A 90 -6.29 4.87 14.17
C ALA A 90 -7.60 4.14 14.52
N LYS A 91 -8.74 4.67 14.08
CA LYS A 91 -10.05 4.05 14.33
C LYS A 91 -10.22 2.72 13.61
N THR A 92 -9.70 2.60 12.40
CA THR A 92 -9.74 1.36 11.62
C THR A 92 -8.93 0.25 12.31
N VAL A 93 -7.75 0.58 12.84
CA VAL A 93 -6.93 -0.37 13.61
C VAL A 93 -7.61 -0.78 14.91
N GLU A 94 -8.24 0.16 15.62
CA GLU A 94 -9.03 -0.13 16.82
C GLU A 94 -10.17 -1.10 16.50
N TYR A 95 -10.95 -0.81 15.45
CA TYR A 95 -12.05 -1.66 15.00
C TYR A 95 -11.56 -3.06 14.63
N TYR A 96 -10.48 -3.16 13.85
CA TYR A 96 -9.89 -4.45 13.47
C TYR A 96 -9.48 -5.28 14.69
N ARG A 97 -8.86 -4.65 15.70
CA ARG A 97 -8.47 -5.34 16.95
C ARG A 97 -9.68 -5.83 17.72
N THR A 98 -10.71 -5.02 17.86
CA THR A 98 -11.96 -5.40 18.53
C THR A 98 -12.65 -6.55 17.80
N SER A 99 -12.84 -6.43 16.48
CA SER A 99 -13.42 -7.49 15.66
C SER A 99 -12.61 -8.78 15.74
N ARG A 100 -11.28 -8.71 15.67
CA ARG A 100 -10.41 -9.89 15.80
C ARG A 100 -10.55 -10.57 17.17
N SER A 101 -10.68 -9.80 18.25
CA SER A 101 -10.91 -10.36 19.59
C SER A 101 -12.23 -11.13 19.68
N SER A 102 -13.28 -10.65 19.01
CA SER A 102 -14.55 -11.37 18.93
C SER A 102 -14.43 -12.68 18.14
N TYR A 103 -13.67 -12.70 17.05
CA TYR A 103 -13.41 -13.93 16.28
C TYR A 103 -12.57 -14.97 17.03
N ILE A 104 -11.58 -14.55 17.82
CA ILE A 104 -10.77 -15.45 18.66
C ILE A 104 -11.63 -16.15 19.72
N PHE A 105 -12.60 -15.44 20.29
CA PHE A 105 -13.57 -16.05 21.22
C PHE A 105 -14.53 -17.04 20.54
N GLN A 106 -14.81 -16.83 19.26
CA GLN A 106 -15.77 -17.64 18.51
C GLN A 106 -15.14 -18.88 17.85
N PHE A 107 -13.82 -18.84 17.58
CA PHE A 107 -13.07 -19.96 17.02
C PHE A 107 -11.69 -20.08 17.70
N PRO A 108 -11.63 -20.60 18.94
CA PRO A 108 -10.38 -20.70 19.71
C PRO A 108 -9.33 -21.63 19.07
N GLU A 109 -9.74 -22.53 18.17
CA GLU A 109 -8.83 -23.46 17.48
C GLU A 109 -7.90 -22.80 16.45
N LEU A 110 -8.21 -21.58 16.00
CA LEU A 110 -7.39 -20.83 15.04
C LEU A 110 -6.21 -20.06 15.69
N VAL A 111 -6.03 -20.17 17.01
CA VAL A 111 -5.00 -19.42 17.76
C VAL A 111 -3.61 -20.09 17.70
N LEU A 112 -3.53 -21.33 17.19
CA LEU A 112 -2.30 -22.15 17.19
C LEU A 112 -1.63 -22.34 15.82
N LEU A 113 -2.04 -21.60 14.79
CA LEU A 113 -1.36 -21.52 13.48
C LEU A 113 -0.77 -20.12 13.29
#